data_AF-A0A4Q5RG18-F1
#
_entry.id   AF-A0A4Q5RG18-F1
#
_cell.length_a   1.000
_cell.length_b   1.000
_cell.length_c   1.000
_cell.angle_alpha   90.00
_cell.angle_beta   90.00
_cell.angle_gamma   90.00
#
_symmetry.space_group_name_H-M   'P 1'
#
loop_
_entity.id
_entity.type
_entity.pdbx_description
1 polymer ?
#
loop_
_entity_poly.entity_id
_entity_poly.type
_entity_poly.pdbx_seq_one_letter_code
_entity_poly.pdbx_strand_id
1 'polypeptide(L)'
;MAKIERDDIYLISRNSDLTKSEITALMQKHVYSDAASWKKFLRIFFMSLGVGFLLAGVIMFFAYNWDLLGKFSKLGLIELLIVITVALVLFTNLKQDIKNIALTAASVLTGVLFAVFGQIYQTGANAYDFFLGWTLSITLWVIAGRFAPLYLIYLILINVTIVLYSEQVAGNWSTEFVYTLIFTVNLTALAIFQILKESGSMKMPSWFVKVLALATVACATTGITAGIFGNPGPAFSVLVFLTIISYATGIWYSLKKKRAFYLSIIPFSLVIIISDLLLNLGSDASMFFITFLFVIISVTFIIRNLVSLQKKWAIE
;
A
#
# COMPACT_ATOMS: atom_id res chain seq x y z
N MET A 1 0.88 -13.65 28.02
CA MET A 1 -0.50 -14.17 28.08
C MET A 1 -1.05 -14.18 26.67
N ALA A 2 -1.65 -15.29 26.23
CA ALA A 2 -2.33 -15.37 24.95
C ALA A 2 -3.50 -14.37 24.90
N LYS A 3 -3.74 -13.76 23.74
CA LYS A 3 -4.84 -12.81 23.56
C LYS A 3 -6.12 -13.64 23.40
N ILE A 4 -7.05 -13.51 24.34
CA ILE A 4 -8.35 -14.19 24.31
C ILE A 4 -9.15 -13.62 23.13
N GLU A 5 -9.54 -14.48 22.20
CA GLU A 5 -10.35 -14.13 21.04
C GLU A 5 -11.85 -14.44 21.27
N ARG A 6 -12.70 -13.97 20.36
CA ARG A 6 -14.15 -14.15 20.46
C ARG A 6 -14.53 -15.63 20.48
N ASP A 7 -13.84 -16.44 19.69
CA ASP A 7 -14.08 -17.88 19.58
C ASP A 7 -13.67 -18.61 20.87
N ASP A 8 -12.61 -18.16 21.56
CA ASP A 8 -12.22 -18.68 22.87
C ASP A 8 -13.32 -18.45 23.91
N ILE A 9 -13.90 -17.24 23.94
CA ILE A 9 -15.00 -16.92 24.87
C ILE A 9 -16.24 -17.75 24.54
N TYR A 10 -16.50 -18.00 23.25
CA TYR A 10 -17.61 -18.84 22.82
C TYR A 10 -17.40 -20.30 23.25
N LEU A 11 -16.18 -20.84 23.08
CA LEU A 11 -15.80 -22.18 23.51
C LEU A 11 -15.87 -22.32 25.04
N ILE A 12 -15.38 -21.33 25.79
CA ILE A 12 -15.46 -21.31 27.25
C ILE A 12 -16.93 -21.27 27.68
N SER A 13 -17.76 -20.40 27.09
CA SER A 13 -19.18 -20.30 27.43
C SER A 13 -19.97 -21.60 27.20
N ARG A 14 -19.53 -22.43 26.24
CA ARG A 14 -20.19 -23.70 25.91
C ARG A 14 -19.78 -24.84 26.85
N ASN A 15 -18.59 -24.74 27.46
CA ASN A 15 -17.98 -25.81 28.27
C ASN A 15 -17.78 -25.40 29.75
N SER A 16 -18.36 -24.29 30.20
CA SER A 16 -18.27 -23.81 31.58
C SER A 16 -19.60 -23.21 32.04
N ASP A 17 -19.83 -23.19 33.36
CA ASP A 17 -21.04 -22.65 33.99
C ASP A 17 -21.02 -21.10 34.09
N LEU A 18 -20.41 -20.43 33.11
CA LEU A 18 -20.36 -18.97 33.11
C LEU A 18 -21.76 -18.38 32.89
N THR A 19 -22.12 -17.45 33.76
CA THR A 19 -23.34 -16.67 33.63
C THR A 19 -23.26 -15.71 32.44
N LYS A 20 -24.41 -15.30 31.89
CA LYS A 20 -24.49 -14.31 30.81
C LYS A 20 -23.77 -13.00 31.13
N SER A 21 -23.79 -12.57 32.40
CA SER A 21 -23.06 -11.40 32.90
C SER A 21 -21.54 -11.56 32.81
N GLU A 22 -21.01 -12.73 33.15
CA GLU A 22 -19.56 -13.00 33.10
C GLU A 22 -19.06 -13.10 31.66
N ILE A 23 -19.84 -13.71 30.76
CA ILE A 23 -19.53 -13.74 29.32
C ILE A 23 -19.49 -12.33 28.74
N THR A 24 -20.45 -11.47 29.13
CA THR A 24 -20.51 -10.09 28.67
C THR A 24 -19.32 -9.27 29.17
N ALA A 25 -18.92 -9.48 30.43
CA ALA A 25 -17.74 -8.85 31.01
C ALA A 25 -16.43 -9.31 30.32
N LEU A 26 -16.29 -10.60 30.02
CA LEU A 26 -15.16 -11.14 29.26
C LEU A 26 -15.10 -10.58 27.84
N MET A 27 -16.25 -10.51 27.15
CA MET A 27 -16.35 -9.93 25.82
C MET A 27 -15.97 -8.44 25.83
N GLN A 28 -16.48 -7.66 26.79
CA GLN A 28 -16.11 -6.24 26.94
C GLN A 28 -14.62 -6.05 27.23
N LYS A 29 -14.01 -6.96 28.00
CA LYS A 29 -12.62 -6.83 28.43
C LYS A 29 -11.61 -7.26 27.35
N HIS A 30 -11.93 -8.29 26.56
CA HIS A 30 -10.96 -8.93 25.67
C HIS A 30 -11.28 -8.79 24.18
N VAL A 31 -12.55 -8.62 23.81
CA VAL A 31 -12.99 -8.66 22.40
C VAL A 31 -13.46 -7.28 21.93
N TYR A 32 -14.34 -6.63 22.68
CA TYR A 32 -14.90 -5.36 22.28
C TYR A 32 -13.95 -4.20 22.58
N SER A 33 -13.95 -3.23 21.68
CA SER A 33 -13.24 -1.97 21.90
C SER A 33 -14.01 -1.14 22.92
N ASP A 34 -13.29 -0.62 23.92
CA ASP A 34 -13.85 0.28 24.92
C ASP A 34 -14.17 1.67 24.34
N ALA A 35 -14.91 2.47 25.10
CA ALA A 35 -15.28 3.83 24.70
C ALA A 35 -14.05 4.71 24.42
N ALA A 36 -12.94 4.50 25.14
CA ALA A 36 -11.69 5.23 24.93
C ALA A 36 -11.05 4.91 23.57
N SER A 37 -11.02 3.63 23.18
CA SER A 37 -10.54 3.19 21.86
C SER A 37 -11.40 3.74 20.74
N TRP A 38 -12.73 3.70 20.89
CA TRP A 38 -13.65 4.32 19.93
C TRP A 38 -13.43 5.82 19.79
N LYS A 39 -13.28 6.54 20.92
CA LYS A 39 -12.99 7.98 20.89
C LYS A 39 -11.66 8.28 20.22
N LYS A 40 -10.63 7.46 20.44
CA LYS A 40 -9.34 7.60 19.76
C LYS A 40 -9.47 7.37 18.25
N PHE A 41 -10.16 6.30 17.86
CA PHE A 41 -10.43 5.97 16.45
C PHE A 41 -11.18 7.12 15.77
N LEU A 42 -12.32 7.53 16.31
CA LEU A 42 -13.14 8.61 15.75
C LEU A 42 -12.35 9.92 15.66
N ARG A 43 -11.54 10.25 16.66
CA ARG A 43 -10.67 11.45 16.60
C ARG A 43 -9.71 11.40 15.42
N ILE A 44 -9.00 10.28 15.24
CA ILE A 44 -8.04 10.12 14.14
C ILE A 44 -8.77 10.10 12.80
N PHE A 45 -9.89 9.39 12.72
CA PHE A 45 -10.72 9.26 11.53
C PHE A 45 -11.26 10.62 11.06
N PHE A 46 -11.97 11.35 11.94
CA PHE A 46 -12.51 12.66 11.60
C PHE A 46 -11.41 13.69 11.32
N MET A 47 -10.28 13.63 12.02
CA MET A 47 -9.15 14.51 11.72
C MET A 47 -8.54 14.21 10.35
N SER A 48 -8.42 12.93 9.99
CA SER A 48 -7.92 12.52 8.66
C SER A 48 -8.89 12.94 7.56
N LEU A 49 -10.21 12.78 7.78
CA LEU A 49 -11.24 13.25 6.85
C LEU A 49 -11.23 14.77 6.70
N GLY A 50 -11.17 15.51 7.82
CA GLY A 50 -11.14 16.97 7.79
C GLY A 50 -9.92 17.51 7.03
N VAL A 51 -8.75 16.93 7.25
CA VAL A 51 -7.54 17.26 6.49
C VAL A 51 -7.67 16.85 5.03
N GLY A 52 -8.22 15.67 4.73
CA GLY A 52 -8.47 15.22 3.36
C GLY A 52 -9.40 16.16 2.59
N PHE A 53 -10.52 16.55 3.20
CA PHE A 53 -11.45 17.51 2.60
C PHE A 53 -10.86 18.91 2.47
N LEU A 54 -10.03 19.35 3.42
CA LEU A 54 -9.30 20.62 3.29
C LEU A 54 -8.36 20.58 2.09
N LEU A 55 -7.57 19.52 1.93
CA LEU A 55 -6.66 19.36 0.78
C LEU A 55 -7.43 19.31 -0.55
N ALA A 56 -8.54 18.57 -0.60
CA ALA A 56 -9.41 18.55 -1.78
C ALA A 56 -9.99 19.93 -2.07
N GLY A 57 -10.42 20.65 -1.03
CA GLY A 57 -10.88 22.04 -1.12
C GLY A 57 -9.81 22.99 -1.65
N VAL A 58 -8.56 22.85 -1.22
CA VAL A 58 -7.43 23.61 -1.76
C VAL A 58 -7.25 23.34 -3.25
N ILE A 59 -7.23 22.08 -3.67
CA ILE A 59 -7.10 21.72 -5.09
C ILE A 59 -8.25 22.31 -5.92
N MET A 60 -9.49 22.18 -5.45
CA MET A 60 -10.67 22.74 -6.11
C MET A 60 -10.69 24.27 -6.13
N PHE A 61 -10.21 24.91 -5.07
CA PHE A 61 -10.05 26.37 -5.01
C PHE A 61 -9.12 26.87 -6.11
N PHE A 62 -7.98 26.21 -6.29
CA PHE A 62 -7.03 26.54 -7.36
C PHE A 62 -7.61 26.27 -8.75
N ALA A 63 -8.31 25.16 -8.93
CA ALA A 63 -8.95 24.82 -10.19
C ALA A 63 -10.02 25.85 -10.58
N TYR A 64 -10.87 26.26 -9.64
CA TYR A 64 -11.96 27.21 -9.92
C TYR A 64 -11.48 28.66 -10.08
N ASN A 65 -10.54 29.11 -9.25
CA ASN A 65 -10.07 30.50 -9.24
C ASN A 65 -8.82 30.72 -10.12
N TRP A 66 -8.47 29.77 -10.99
CA TRP A 66 -7.20 29.78 -11.70
C TRP A 66 -6.98 31.08 -12.49
N ASP A 67 -7.97 31.52 -13.25
CA ASP A 67 -7.84 32.71 -14.11
C ASP A 67 -7.86 34.03 -13.34
N LEU A 68 -8.41 34.02 -12.12
CA LEU A 68 -8.53 35.21 -11.26
C LEU A 68 -7.27 35.47 -10.42
N LEU A 69 -6.44 34.45 -10.21
CA LEU A 69 -5.26 34.55 -9.35
C LEU A 69 -4.00 34.89 -10.15
N GLY A 70 -3.29 35.94 -9.72
CA GLY A 70 -1.95 36.24 -10.21
C GLY A 70 -0.93 35.15 -9.82
N LYS A 71 0.13 34.99 -10.62
CA LYS A 71 1.16 33.95 -10.42
C LYS A 71 1.76 33.91 -9.00
N PHE A 72 2.03 35.10 -8.44
CA PHE A 72 2.62 35.21 -7.10
C PHE A 72 1.62 34.83 -6.01
N SER A 73 0.34 35.18 -6.18
CA SER A 73 -0.72 34.76 -5.26
C SER A 73 -0.88 33.24 -5.29
N LYS A 74 -0.81 32.63 -6.47
CA LYS A 74 -0.95 31.18 -6.61
C LYS A 74 0.12 30.42 -5.82
N LEU A 75 1.39 30.78 -6.02
CA LEU A 75 2.51 30.15 -5.33
C LEU A 75 2.55 30.53 -3.84
N GLY A 76 2.42 31.82 -3.54
CA GLY A 76 2.50 32.34 -2.18
C GLY A 76 1.44 31.77 -1.24
N LEU A 77 0.22 31.50 -1.72
CA LEU A 77 -0.82 30.86 -0.91
C LEU A 77 -0.45 29.43 -0.53
N ILE A 78 0.10 28.64 -1.47
CA ILE A 78 0.48 27.25 -1.20
C ILE A 78 1.69 27.19 -0.28
N GLU A 79 2.71 28.01 -0.56
CA GLU A 79 3.91 28.12 0.28
C GLU A 79 3.54 28.54 1.72
N LEU A 80 2.65 29.52 1.87
CA LEU A 80 2.16 29.94 3.17
C LEU A 80 1.45 28.79 3.91
N LEU A 81 0.60 28.03 3.23
CA LEU A 81 -0.07 26.86 3.82
C LEU A 81 0.94 25.79 4.26
N ILE A 82 1.97 25.52 3.45
CA ILE A 82 3.04 24.57 3.80
C ILE A 82 3.79 25.07 5.04
N VAL A 83 4.22 26.34 5.05
CA VAL A 83 4.96 26.95 6.16
C VAL A 83 4.14 26.91 7.44
N ILE A 84 2.86 27.30 7.41
CA ILE A 84 1.97 27.23 8.59
C ILE A 84 1.84 25.79 9.07
N THR A 85 1.62 24.84 8.17
CA THR A 85 1.44 23.42 8.52
C THR A 85 2.71 22.84 9.16
N VAL A 86 3.88 23.13 8.61
CA VAL A 86 5.17 22.69 9.15
C VAL A 86 5.47 23.40 10.48
N ALA A 87 5.21 24.71 10.58
CA ALA A 87 5.37 25.46 11.83
C ALA A 87 4.49 24.89 12.94
N LEU A 88 3.25 24.51 12.63
CA LEU A 88 2.37 23.81 13.58
C LEU A 88 3.00 22.50 14.05
N VAL A 89 3.60 21.71 13.17
CA VAL A 89 4.27 20.45 13.56
C VAL A 89 5.47 20.71 14.48
N LEU A 90 6.29 21.71 14.17
CA LEU A 90 7.56 21.99 14.85
C LEU A 90 7.37 22.71 16.19
N PHE A 91 6.56 23.76 16.23
CA PHE A 91 6.51 24.68 17.37
C PHE A 91 5.37 24.41 18.35
N THR A 92 4.53 23.41 18.11
CA THR A 92 3.43 23.08 19.02
C THR A 92 3.61 21.72 19.71
N ASN A 93 2.98 21.57 20.87
CA ASN A 93 2.96 20.32 21.65
C ASN A 93 1.78 19.41 21.26
N LEU A 94 1.48 19.32 19.97
CA LEU A 94 0.45 18.41 19.46
C LEU A 94 0.83 16.94 19.67
N LYS A 95 -0.18 16.07 19.79
CA LYS A 95 0.03 14.61 19.84
C LYS A 95 0.69 14.11 18.57
N GLN A 96 1.55 13.11 18.68
CA GLN A 96 2.31 12.57 17.53
C GLN A 96 1.42 12.16 16.35
N ASP A 97 0.28 11.53 16.62
CA ASP A 97 -0.69 11.14 15.57
C ASP A 97 -1.14 12.36 14.76
N ILE A 98 -1.35 13.51 15.42
CA ILE A 98 -1.80 14.75 14.80
C ILE A 98 -0.66 15.38 14.00
N LYS A 99 0.55 15.43 14.56
CA LYS A 99 1.74 15.92 13.86
C LYS A 99 1.99 15.13 12.58
N ASN A 100 1.80 13.82 12.62
CA ASN A 100 1.97 12.95 11.46
C ASN A 100 0.91 13.19 10.38
N ILE A 101 -0.36 13.41 10.77
CA ILE A 101 -1.42 13.79 9.82
C ILE A 101 -1.08 15.16 9.19
N ALA A 102 -0.63 16.14 9.98
CA ALA A 102 -0.23 17.45 9.47
C ALA A 102 0.98 17.37 8.53
N LEU A 103 2.01 16.57 8.86
CA LEU A 103 3.14 16.30 7.95
C LEU A 103 2.69 15.63 6.64
N THR A 104 1.70 14.73 6.72
CA THR A 104 1.09 14.12 5.53
C THR A 104 0.40 15.18 4.67
N ALA A 105 -0.31 16.13 5.30
CA ALA A 105 -0.92 17.25 4.60
C ALA A 105 0.11 18.17 3.94
N ALA A 106 1.17 18.53 4.66
CA ALA A 106 2.29 19.29 4.09
C ALA A 106 2.89 18.57 2.88
N SER A 107 3.07 17.25 2.98
CA SER A 107 3.61 16.42 1.87
C SER A 107 2.73 16.48 0.63
N VAL A 108 1.41 16.48 0.78
CA VAL A 108 0.47 16.63 -0.35
C VAL A 108 0.50 18.06 -0.90
N LEU A 109 0.51 19.07 -0.03
CA LEU A 109 0.60 20.48 -0.45
C LEU A 109 1.88 20.77 -1.23
N THR A 110 3.01 20.13 -0.91
CA THR A 110 4.23 20.20 -1.72
C THR A 110 4.00 19.68 -3.14
N GLY A 111 3.22 18.62 -3.32
CA GLY A 111 2.82 18.15 -4.66
C GLY A 111 1.94 19.16 -5.39
N VAL A 112 0.99 19.78 -4.69
CA VAL A 112 0.17 20.88 -5.24
C VAL A 112 1.05 22.05 -5.66
N LEU A 113 2.09 22.40 -4.90
CA LEU A 113 3.05 23.44 -5.24
C LEU A 113 3.77 23.12 -6.56
N PHE A 114 4.29 21.90 -6.72
CA PHE A 114 4.94 21.48 -7.97
C PHE A 114 3.97 21.46 -9.16
N ALA A 115 2.74 21.00 -8.96
CA ALA A 115 1.72 21.02 -10.01
C ALA A 115 1.38 22.45 -10.46
N VAL A 116 1.16 23.36 -9.52
CA VAL A 116 0.87 24.77 -9.82
C VAL A 116 2.08 25.46 -10.45
N PHE A 117 3.29 25.17 -9.96
CA PHE A 117 4.52 25.69 -10.55
C PHE A 117 4.67 25.25 -12.01
N GLY A 118 4.50 23.96 -12.32
CA GLY A 118 4.60 23.44 -13.68
C GLY A 118 3.53 24.00 -14.64
N GLN A 119 2.35 24.34 -14.13
CA GLN A 119 1.32 25.01 -14.93
C GLN A 119 1.60 26.49 -15.19
N ILE A 120 2.15 27.22 -14.19
CA ILE A 120 2.51 28.63 -14.33
C ILE A 120 3.73 28.81 -15.23
N TYR A 121 4.75 27.99 -15.01
CA TYR A 121 6.02 28.06 -15.72
C TYR A 121 6.13 26.85 -16.65
N GLN A 122 5.59 27.02 -17.85
CA GLN A 122 5.73 26.04 -18.94
C GLN A 122 7.14 26.12 -19.53
N THR A 123 8.13 25.61 -18.81
CA THR A 123 9.55 25.62 -19.21
C THR A 123 9.92 24.48 -20.14
N GLY A 124 8.95 23.71 -20.63
CA GLY A 124 9.18 22.46 -21.37
C GLY A 124 9.70 21.31 -20.51
N ALA A 125 9.66 21.44 -19.18
CA ALA A 125 10.04 20.37 -18.26
C ALA A 125 9.05 19.19 -18.33
N ASN A 126 9.56 18.00 -18.06
CA ASN A 126 8.76 16.78 -18.07
C ASN A 126 7.97 16.64 -16.77
N ALA A 127 6.86 15.89 -16.79
CA ALA A 127 6.14 15.57 -15.56
C ALA A 127 7.03 14.84 -14.56
N TYR A 128 7.94 13.98 -15.05
CA TYR A 128 8.98 13.33 -14.27
C TYR A 128 9.72 14.30 -13.34
N ASP A 129 10.15 15.46 -13.83
CA ASP A 129 10.97 16.41 -13.04
C ASP A 129 10.21 16.91 -11.81
N PHE A 130 8.90 17.15 -11.97
CA PHE A 130 8.03 17.59 -10.88
C PHE A 130 7.75 16.49 -9.86
N PHE A 131 7.55 15.24 -10.29
CA PHE A 131 7.36 14.11 -9.38
C PHE A 131 8.65 13.73 -8.65
N LEU A 132 9.81 13.83 -9.31
CA LEU A 132 11.11 13.67 -8.66
C LEU A 132 11.33 14.77 -7.62
N GLY A 133 11.11 16.04 -8.00
CA GLY A 133 11.21 17.19 -7.09
C GLY A 133 10.29 17.03 -5.87
N TRP A 134 9.05 16.60 -6.10
CA TRP A 134 8.10 16.30 -5.04
C TRP A 134 8.60 15.19 -4.11
N THR A 135 9.05 14.06 -4.67
CA THR A 135 9.59 12.93 -3.91
C THR A 135 10.75 13.39 -3.01
N LEU A 136 11.75 14.06 -3.59
CA LEU A 136 12.93 14.53 -2.86
C LEU A 136 12.58 15.54 -1.75
N SER A 137 11.65 16.45 -2.03
CA SER A 137 11.25 17.49 -1.09
C SER A 137 10.59 16.94 0.18
N ILE A 138 9.85 15.83 0.06
CA ILE A 138 9.16 15.23 1.21
C ILE A 138 9.99 14.15 1.92
N THR A 139 11.16 13.75 1.39
CA THR A 139 12.00 12.69 1.96
C THR A 139 12.32 12.93 3.44
N LEU A 140 12.69 14.16 3.80
CA LEU A 140 12.99 14.52 5.20
C LEU A 140 11.78 14.33 6.11
N TRP A 141 10.59 14.70 5.64
CA TRP A 141 9.35 14.56 6.40
C TRP A 141 8.95 13.10 6.57
N VAL A 142 9.18 12.28 5.55
CA VAL A 142 8.92 10.83 5.57
C VAL A 142 9.83 10.14 6.59
N ILE A 143 11.11 10.50 6.64
CA ILE A 143 12.07 9.98 7.62
C ILE A 143 11.67 10.39 9.04
N ALA A 144 11.28 11.65 9.23
CA ALA A 144 10.89 12.18 10.54
C ALA A 144 9.54 11.65 11.04
N GLY A 145 8.54 11.49 10.17
CA GLY A 145 7.15 11.24 10.54
C GLY A 145 6.87 9.82 11.07
N ARG A 146 7.66 8.82 10.66
CA ARG A 146 7.48 7.40 11.07
C ARG A 146 6.02 6.92 10.98
N PHE A 147 5.33 7.34 9.92
CA PHE A 147 3.89 7.17 9.77
C PHE A 147 3.54 6.40 8.52
N ALA A 148 2.79 5.30 8.66
CA ALA A 148 2.49 4.38 7.58
C ALA A 148 1.79 5.03 6.35
N PRO A 149 0.76 5.88 6.50
CA PRO A 149 0.18 6.59 5.35
C PRO A 149 1.19 7.48 4.60
N LEU A 150 2.09 8.15 5.32
CA LEU A 150 3.12 8.99 4.72
C LEU A 150 4.16 8.15 3.96
N TYR A 151 4.58 7.01 4.52
CA TYR A 151 5.42 6.04 3.79
C TYR A 151 4.75 5.51 2.53
N LEU A 152 3.44 5.28 2.57
CA LEU A 152 2.69 4.81 1.41
C LEU A 152 2.66 5.87 0.29
N ILE A 153 2.39 7.14 0.61
CA ILE A 153 2.47 8.24 -0.36
C ILE A 153 3.87 8.30 -0.97
N TYR A 154 4.91 8.22 -0.14
CA TYR A 154 6.30 8.27 -0.60
C TYR A 154 6.64 7.12 -1.57
N LEU A 155 6.22 5.89 -1.27
CA LEU A 155 6.44 4.74 -2.14
C LEU A 155 5.63 4.85 -3.45
N ILE A 156 4.41 5.38 -3.40
CA ILE A 156 3.65 5.71 -4.63
C ILE A 156 4.42 6.71 -5.48
N LEU A 157 4.94 7.79 -4.88
CA LEU A 157 5.70 8.79 -5.61
C LEU A 157 6.97 8.22 -6.25
N ILE A 158 7.70 7.34 -5.54
CA ILE A 158 8.86 6.65 -6.12
C ILE A 158 8.45 5.81 -7.33
N ASN A 159 7.39 5.01 -7.22
CA ASN A 159 6.91 4.18 -8.32
C ASN A 159 6.46 5.02 -9.53
N VAL A 160 5.70 6.10 -9.29
CA VAL A 160 5.27 7.03 -10.34
C VAL A 160 6.47 7.71 -10.99
N THR A 161 7.45 8.15 -10.20
CA THR A 161 8.68 8.78 -10.70
C THR A 161 9.47 7.82 -11.60
N ILE A 162 9.56 6.54 -11.25
CA ILE A 162 10.22 5.52 -12.09
C ILE A 162 9.49 5.36 -13.43
N VAL A 163 8.15 5.23 -13.41
CA VAL A 163 7.35 5.08 -14.63
C VAL A 163 7.52 6.31 -15.52
N LEU A 164 7.34 7.52 -14.97
CA LEU A 164 7.48 8.77 -15.73
C LEU A 164 8.89 8.95 -16.28
N TYR A 165 9.93 8.56 -15.55
CA TYR A 165 11.30 8.57 -16.05
C TYR A 165 11.46 7.66 -17.27
N SER A 166 10.91 6.44 -17.19
CA SER A 166 11.01 5.48 -18.28
C SER A 166 10.33 5.99 -19.56
N GLU A 167 9.17 6.64 -19.42
CA GLU A 167 8.37 7.14 -20.54
C GLU A 167 8.91 8.45 -21.13
N GLN A 168 9.42 9.36 -20.30
CA GLN A 168 9.69 10.76 -20.69
C GLN A 168 11.19 11.08 -20.86
N VAL A 169 12.08 10.29 -20.26
CA VAL A 169 13.52 10.58 -20.23
C VAL A 169 14.34 9.43 -20.80
N ALA A 170 14.14 8.20 -20.32
CA ALA A 170 14.95 7.06 -20.74
C ALA A 170 14.67 6.65 -22.19
N GLY A 171 13.39 6.58 -22.59
CA GLY A 171 12.92 6.30 -23.95
C GLY A 171 13.19 4.88 -24.48
N ASN A 172 14.18 4.16 -23.94
CA ASN A 172 14.64 2.85 -24.42
C ASN A 172 14.54 1.74 -23.37
N TRP A 173 13.97 2.00 -22.19
CA TRP A 173 13.78 0.98 -21.17
C TRP A 173 12.64 0.06 -21.58
N SER A 174 12.91 -1.26 -21.59
CA SER A 174 11.88 -2.23 -21.87
C SER A 174 10.88 -2.29 -20.71
N THR A 175 9.62 -2.63 -21.03
CA THR A 175 8.55 -2.76 -20.03
C THR A 175 8.94 -3.72 -18.90
N GLU A 176 9.60 -4.82 -19.23
CA GLU A 176 10.06 -5.83 -18.28
C GLU A 176 11.14 -5.27 -17.35
N PHE A 177 12.05 -4.44 -17.86
CA PHE A 177 13.05 -3.77 -17.05
C PHE A 177 12.41 -2.79 -16.05
N VAL A 178 11.44 -1.99 -16.50
CA VAL A 178 10.70 -1.06 -15.64
C VAL A 178 10.00 -1.80 -14.51
N TYR A 179 9.25 -2.87 -14.82
CA TYR A 179 8.59 -3.67 -13.79
C TYR A 179 9.57 -4.42 -12.89
N THR A 180 10.73 -4.86 -13.40
CA THR A 180 11.81 -5.44 -12.58
C THR A 180 12.31 -4.44 -11.55
N LEU A 181 12.52 -3.19 -11.96
CA LEU A 181 12.99 -2.12 -11.08
C LEU A 181 11.94 -1.78 -10.02
N ILE A 182 10.69 -1.54 -10.44
CA ILE A 182 9.56 -1.25 -9.54
C ILE A 182 9.35 -2.40 -8.56
N PHE A 183 9.34 -3.65 -9.04
CA PHE A 183 9.21 -4.82 -8.19
C PHE A 183 10.33 -4.88 -7.15
N THR A 184 11.58 -4.66 -7.56
CA THR A 184 12.74 -4.66 -6.66
C THR A 184 12.62 -3.58 -5.59
N VAL A 185 12.26 -2.35 -5.94
CA VAL A 185 12.04 -1.26 -4.98
C VAL A 185 10.95 -1.61 -3.96
N ASN A 186 9.80 -2.11 -4.42
CA ASN A 186 8.70 -2.48 -3.53
C ASN A 186 9.05 -3.70 -2.66
N LEU A 187 9.78 -4.68 -3.20
CA LEU A 187 10.25 -5.86 -2.45
C LEU A 187 11.25 -5.46 -1.36
N THR A 188 12.21 -4.59 -1.68
CA THR A 188 13.16 -4.06 -0.70
C THR A 188 12.44 -3.27 0.40
N ALA A 189 11.50 -2.41 0.03
CA ALA A 189 10.67 -1.69 1.01
C ALA A 189 9.89 -2.67 1.89
N LEU A 190 9.26 -3.69 1.30
CA LEU A 190 8.53 -4.72 2.04
C LEU A 190 9.42 -5.43 3.05
N ALA A 191 10.62 -5.88 2.62
CA ALA A 191 11.58 -6.55 3.48
C ALA A 191 12.01 -5.65 4.65
N ILE A 192 12.38 -4.40 4.37
CA ILE A 192 12.80 -3.43 5.40
C ILE A 192 11.68 -3.23 6.42
N PHE A 193 10.46 -2.88 5.99
CA PHE A 193 9.37 -2.60 6.92
C PHE A 193 8.90 -3.85 7.68
N GLN A 194 8.98 -5.02 7.06
CA GLN A 194 8.69 -6.28 7.71
C GLN A 194 9.71 -6.58 8.82
N ILE A 195 11.02 -6.42 8.55
CA ILE A 195 12.09 -6.60 9.54
C ILE A 195 11.97 -5.58 10.68
N LEU A 196 11.74 -4.30 10.36
CA LEU A 196 11.56 -3.25 11.36
C LEU A 196 10.35 -3.49 12.26
N LYS A 197 9.28 -4.08 11.71
CA LYS A 197 8.11 -4.47 12.46
C LYS A 197 8.36 -5.68 13.35
N GLU A 198 9.05 -6.70 12.86
CA GLU A 198 9.32 -7.94 13.63
C GLU A 198 10.39 -7.76 14.71
N SER A 199 11.40 -6.93 14.46
CA SER A 199 12.41 -6.56 15.46
C SER A 199 11.85 -5.67 16.58
N GLY A 200 10.64 -5.12 16.42
CA GLY A 200 10.05 -4.18 17.35
C GLY A 200 10.62 -2.75 17.26
N SER A 201 11.59 -2.52 16.35
CA SER A 201 12.23 -1.21 16.14
C SER A 201 11.23 -0.12 15.74
N MET A 202 10.18 -0.49 15.02
CA MET A 202 9.13 0.44 14.60
C MET A 202 7.74 -0.19 14.68
N LYS A 203 6.80 0.49 15.35
CA LYS A 203 5.40 0.05 15.46
C LYS A 203 4.64 0.31 14.16
N MET A 204 4.76 -0.60 13.20
CA MET A 204 4.05 -0.49 11.92
C MET A 204 2.72 -1.26 11.93
N PRO A 205 1.63 -0.63 11.45
CA PRO A 205 0.33 -1.29 11.40
C PRO A 205 0.35 -2.44 10.39
N SER A 206 -0.41 -3.50 10.68
CA SER A 206 -0.44 -4.69 9.81
C SER A 206 -1.04 -4.44 8.44
N TRP A 207 -1.94 -3.47 8.29
CA TRP A 207 -2.50 -3.13 6.99
C TRP A 207 -1.43 -2.59 6.04
N PHE A 208 -0.46 -1.81 6.53
CA PHE A 208 0.56 -1.16 5.70
C PHE A 208 1.46 -2.19 5.00
N VAL A 209 2.00 -3.13 5.78
CA VAL A 209 2.82 -4.24 5.23
C VAL A 209 2.00 -5.09 4.24
N LYS A 210 0.71 -5.32 4.52
CA LYS A 210 -0.18 -6.08 3.64
C LYS A 210 -0.42 -5.35 2.30
N VAL A 211 -0.66 -4.04 2.35
CA VAL A 211 -0.80 -3.21 1.13
C VAL A 211 0.49 -3.21 0.33
N LEU A 212 1.64 -3.08 1.00
CA LEU A 212 2.94 -3.12 0.33
C LEU A 212 3.21 -4.48 -0.31
N ALA A 213 2.92 -5.58 0.39
CA ALA A 213 3.02 -6.92 -0.18
C ALA A 213 2.09 -7.14 -1.38
N LEU A 214 0.86 -6.62 -1.31
CA LEU A 214 -0.09 -6.67 -2.43
C LEU A 214 0.45 -5.87 -3.63
N ALA A 215 1.00 -4.67 -3.40
CA ALA A 215 1.62 -3.86 -4.45
C ALA A 215 2.82 -4.58 -5.08
N THR A 216 3.72 -5.16 -4.27
CA THR A 216 4.87 -5.95 -4.76
C THR A 216 4.41 -7.12 -5.64
N VAL A 217 3.42 -7.91 -5.18
CA VAL A 217 2.85 -9.04 -5.93
C VAL A 217 2.15 -8.57 -7.21
N ALA A 218 1.42 -7.46 -7.16
CA ALA A 218 0.78 -6.87 -8.34
C ALA A 218 1.83 -6.48 -9.38
N CYS A 219 2.90 -5.78 -8.99
CA CYS A 219 3.99 -5.41 -9.89
C CYS A 219 4.68 -6.63 -10.52
N ALA A 220 4.90 -7.69 -9.74
CA ALA A 220 5.44 -8.95 -10.27
C ALA A 220 4.51 -9.58 -11.30
N THR A 221 3.22 -9.64 -10.96
CA THR A 221 2.19 -10.22 -11.83
C THR A 221 2.14 -9.45 -13.14
N THR A 222 1.96 -8.12 -13.10
CA THR A 222 1.88 -7.27 -14.29
C THR A 222 3.15 -7.31 -15.13
N GLY A 223 4.33 -7.32 -14.51
CA GLY A 223 5.59 -7.40 -15.24
C GLY A 223 5.79 -8.75 -15.94
N ILE A 224 5.40 -9.84 -15.28
CA ILE A 224 5.48 -11.19 -15.87
C ILE A 224 4.47 -11.35 -16.99
N THR A 225 3.22 -10.91 -16.80
CA THR A 225 2.19 -10.99 -17.84
C THR A 225 2.57 -10.15 -19.07
N ALA A 226 3.09 -8.94 -18.86
CA ALA A 226 3.65 -8.13 -19.96
C ALA A 226 4.78 -8.87 -20.70
N GLY A 227 5.70 -9.50 -19.98
CA GLY A 227 6.81 -10.23 -20.58
C GLY A 227 6.42 -11.55 -21.27
N ILE A 228 5.30 -12.17 -20.90
CA ILE A 228 4.76 -13.38 -21.57
C ILE A 228 4.33 -13.05 -23.00
N PHE A 229 3.64 -11.92 -23.20
CA PHE A 229 3.19 -11.47 -24.53
C PHE A 229 4.21 -10.58 -25.25
N GLY A 230 5.25 -10.14 -24.55
CA GLY A 230 6.32 -9.31 -25.08
C GLY A 230 7.50 -10.10 -25.67
N ASN A 231 8.62 -9.41 -25.85
CA ASN A 231 9.89 -10.04 -26.23
C ASN A 231 10.73 -10.29 -24.98
N PRO A 232 10.89 -11.56 -24.54
CA PRO A 232 11.57 -11.85 -23.28
C PRO A 232 13.07 -11.52 -23.37
N GLY A 233 13.47 -10.43 -22.71
CA GLY A 233 14.87 -10.04 -22.53
C GLY A 233 15.48 -10.50 -21.20
N PRO A 234 16.75 -10.19 -20.91
CA PRO A 234 17.42 -10.55 -19.67
C PRO A 234 16.69 -10.06 -18.40
N ALA A 235 16.08 -8.88 -18.46
CA ALA A 235 15.31 -8.31 -17.36
C ALA A 235 14.10 -9.19 -16.98
N PHE A 236 13.44 -9.79 -17.96
CA PHE A 236 12.32 -10.71 -17.72
C PHE A 236 12.77 -11.94 -16.92
N SER A 237 13.90 -12.54 -17.28
CA SER A 237 14.46 -13.68 -16.54
C SER A 237 14.79 -13.32 -15.09
N VAL A 238 15.35 -12.11 -14.86
CA VAL A 238 15.60 -11.59 -13.52
C VAL A 238 14.30 -11.42 -12.73
N LEU A 239 13.27 -10.83 -13.34
CA LEU A 239 11.96 -10.64 -12.71
C LEU A 239 11.35 -11.98 -12.29
N VAL A 240 11.34 -12.98 -13.18
CA VAL A 240 10.81 -14.32 -12.89
C VAL A 240 11.59 -14.96 -11.73
N PHE A 241 12.93 -14.91 -11.77
CA PHE A 241 13.78 -15.47 -10.73
C PHE A 241 13.53 -14.83 -9.35
N LEU A 242 13.51 -13.49 -9.30
CA LEU A 242 13.22 -12.78 -8.05
C LEU A 242 11.78 -13.04 -7.55
N THR A 243 10.82 -13.16 -8.47
CA THR A 243 9.44 -13.49 -8.13
C THR A 243 9.34 -14.87 -7.49
N ILE A 244 9.98 -15.89 -8.07
CA ILE A 244 10.02 -17.25 -7.50
C ILE A 244 10.58 -17.24 -6.07
N ILE A 245 11.72 -16.57 -5.85
CA ILE A 245 12.34 -16.45 -4.52
C ILE A 245 11.40 -15.73 -3.55
N SER A 246 10.82 -14.61 -3.96
CA SER A 246 9.92 -13.82 -3.12
C SER A 246 8.63 -14.59 -2.76
N TYR A 247 8.11 -15.41 -3.68
CA TYR A 247 6.90 -16.20 -3.46
C TYR A 247 7.18 -17.38 -2.55
N ALA A 248 8.29 -18.08 -2.75
CA ALA A 248 8.72 -19.16 -1.87
C ALA A 248 8.94 -18.65 -0.43
N THR A 249 9.64 -17.53 -0.27
CA THR A 249 9.85 -16.90 1.04
C THR A 249 8.54 -16.41 1.67
N GLY A 250 7.64 -15.82 0.88
CA GLY A 250 6.31 -15.38 1.33
C GLY A 250 5.43 -16.54 1.82
N ILE A 251 5.36 -17.65 1.07
CA ILE A 251 4.63 -18.86 1.45
C ILE A 251 5.22 -19.47 2.73
N TRP A 252 6.54 -19.66 2.78
CA TRP A 252 7.24 -20.18 3.95
C TRP A 252 6.97 -19.33 5.20
N TYR A 253 7.07 -18.02 5.06
CA TYR A 253 6.77 -17.06 6.12
C TYR A 253 5.31 -17.19 6.60
N SER A 254 4.38 -17.30 5.67
CA SER A 254 2.94 -17.45 5.96
C SER A 254 2.63 -18.72 6.74
N LEU A 255 3.22 -19.85 6.35
CA LEU A 255 3.06 -21.14 7.02
C LEU A 255 3.66 -21.11 8.43
N LYS A 256 4.88 -20.58 8.58
CA LYS A 256 5.56 -20.48 9.88
C LYS A 256 4.80 -19.59 10.87
N LYS A 257 4.20 -18.50 10.39
CA LYS A 257 3.45 -17.55 11.23
C LYS A 257 1.95 -17.82 11.28
N LYS A 258 1.46 -18.91 10.67
CA LYS A 258 0.02 -19.26 10.55
C LYS A 258 -0.84 -18.09 10.05
N ARG A 259 -0.36 -17.38 9.03
CA ARG A 259 -1.07 -16.24 8.42
C ARG A 259 -1.65 -16.66 7.07
N ALA A 260 -2.89 -16.29 6.79
CA ALA A 260 -3.53 -16.64 5.52
C ALA A 260 -3.16 -15.68 4.36
N PHE A 261 -2.74 -14.44 4.67
CA PHE A 261 -2.66 -13.37 3.68
C PHE A 261 -1.76 -13.66 2.47
N TYR A 262 -0.51 -14.10 2.69
CA TYR A 262 0.41 -14.42 1.58
C TYR A 262 -0.03 -15.68 0.82
N LEU A 263 -0.61 -16.65 1.53
CA LEU A 263 -1.23 -17.84 0.91
C LEU A 263 -2.47 -17.52 0.08
N SER A 264 -3.02 -16.31 0.18
CA SER A 264 -4.08 -15.84 -0.72
C SER A 264 -3.48 -15.15 -1.92
N ILE A 265 -2.73 -14.06 -1.72
CA ILE A 265 -2.30 -13.19 -2.83
C ILE A 265 -1.33 -13.88 -3.80
N ILE A 266 -0.44 -14.76 -3.31
CA ILE A 266 0.56 -15.43 -4.14
C ILE A 266 -0.10 -16.45 -5.10
N PRO A 267 -0.94 -17.39 -4.63
CA PRO A 267 -1.64 -18.28 -5.54
C PRO A 267 -2.55 -17.56 -6.53
N PHE A 268 -3.23 -16.48 -6.13
CA PHE A 268 -4.01 -15.67 -7.08
C PHE A 268 -3.15 -15.05 -8.18
N SER A 269 -1.97 -14.54 -7.85
CA SER A 269 -1.00 -14.07 -8.86
C SER A 269 -0.57 -15.20 -9.80
N LEU A 270 -0.29 -16.40 -9.27
CA LEU A 270 0.09 -17.55 -10.09
C LEU A 270 -1.03 -17.98 -11.04
N VAL A 271 -2.29 -17.91 -10.61
CA VAL A 271 -3.43 -18.18 -11.50
C VAL A 271 -3.42 -17.20 -12.67
N ILE A 272 -3.24 -15.90 -12.43
CA ILE A 272 -3.18 -14.89 -13.49
C ILE A 272 -2.01 -15.19 -14.45
N ILE A 273 -0.81 -15.42 -13.93
CA ILE A 273 0.39 -15.69 -14.73
C ILE A 273 0.22 -16.96 -15.59
N ILE A 274 -0.32 -18.04 -15.02
CA ILE A 274 -0.53 -19.30 -15.75
C ILE A 274 -1.65 -19.15 -16.77
N SER A 275 -2.72 -18.42 -16.46
CA SER A 275 -3.77 -18.10 -17.42
C SER A 275 -3.22 -17.35 -18.63
N ASP A 276 -2.39 -16.34 -18.44
CA ASP A 276 -1.79 -15.58 -19.53
C ASP A 276 -0.79 -16.45 -20.32
N LEU A 277 -0.06 -17.34 -19.66
CA LEU A 277 0.79 -18.32 -20.34
C LEU A 277 -0.02 -19.26 -21.25
N LEU A 278 -1.17 -19.77 -20.77
CA LEU A 278 -2.06 -20.62 -21.58
C LEU A 278 -2.59 -19.87 -22.80
N LEU A 279 -3.00 -18.62 -22.62
CA LEU A 279 -3.49 -17.77 -23.72
C LEU A 279 -2.40 -17.42 -24.73
N ASN A 280 -1.14 -17.31 -24.30
CA ASN A 280 -0.01 -17.11 -25.19
C ASN A 280 0.34 -18.37 -26.01
N LEU A 281 0.02 -19.57 -25.51
CA LEU A 281 0.21 -20.83 -26.25
C LEU A 281 -0.84 -21.05 -27.34
N GLY A 282 -1.99 -20.39 -27.27
CA GLY A 282 -3.03 -20.49 -28.29
C GLY A 282 -4.19 -19.52 -28.08
N SER A 283 -4.68 -18.94 -29.17
CA SER A 283 -5.76 -17.94 -29.17
C SER A 283 -7.11 -18.49 -29.66
N ASP A 284 -7.26 -19.82 -29.74
CA ASP A 284 -8.48 -20.46 -30.23
C ASP A 284 -9.53 -20.62 -29.12
N ALA A 285 -10.79 -20.80 -29.52
CA ALA A 285 -11.92 -21.02 -28.60
C ALA A 285 -11.65 -22.15 -27.58
N SER A 286 -10.95 -23.21 -28.00
CA SER A 286 -10.52 -24.30 -27.12
C SER A 286 -9.58 -23.84 -26.00
N MET A 287 -8.62 -22.96 -26.29
CA MET A 287 -7.68 -22.47 -25.28
C MET A 287 -8.36 -21.51 -24.30
N PHE A 288 -9.30 -20.68 -24.78
CA PHE A 288 -10.15 -19.88 -23.91
C PHE A 288 -10.96 -20.76 -22.95
N PHE A 289 -11.55 -21.86 -23.45
CA PHE A 289 -12.30 -22.80 -22.61
C PHE A 289 -11.40 -23.49 -21.57
N ILE A 290 -10.21 -23.94 -21.94
CA ILE A 290 -9.23 -24.53 -21.02
C ILE A 290 -8.81 -23.52 -19.94
N THR A 291 -8.51 -22.28 -20.34
CA THR A 291 -8.12 -21.22 -19.41
C THR A 291 -9.24 -20.90 -18.42
N PHE A 292 -10.49 -20.84 -18.91
CA PHE A 292 -11.67 -20.65 -18.05
C PHE A 292 -11.83 -21.78 -17.02
N LEU A 293 -11.74 -23.04 -17.45
CA LEU A 293 -11.80 -24.18 -16.53
C LEU A 293 -10.65 -24.16 -15.51
N PHE A 294 -9.43 -23.83 -15.97
CA PHE A 294 -8.27 -23.70 -15.11
C PHE A 294 -8.48 -22.64 -14.01
N VAL A 295 -9.02 -21.47 -14.36
CA VAL A 295 -9.32 -20.40 -13.39
C VAL A 295 -10.34 -20.88 -12.35
N ILE A 296 -11.45 -21.48 -12.77
CA ILE A 296 -12.49 -21.96 -11.84
C ILE A 296 -11.93 -23.02 -10.88
N ILE A 297 -11.24 -24.02 -11.42
CA ILE A 297 -10.67 -25.12 -10.62
C ILE A 297 -9.63 -24.57 -9.63
N SER A 298 -8.72 -23.71 -10.09
CA SER A 298 -7.65 -23.17 -9.26
C SER A 298 -8.19 -22.27 -8.16
N VAL A 299 -9.12 -21.35 -8.47
CA VAL A 299 -9.72 -20.47 -7.47
C VAL A 299 -10.51 -21.27 -6.44
N THR A 300 -11.28 -22.27 -6.88
CA THR A 300 -12.02 -23.17 -5.97
C THR A 300 -11.07 -23.93 -5.04
N PHE A 301 -9.97 -24.46 -5.59
CA PHE A 301 -8.95 -25.17 -4.83
C PHE A 301 -8.24 -24.25 -3.81
N ILE A 302 -7.87 -23.03 -4.21
CA ILE A 302 -7.26 -22.02 -3.34
C ILE A 302 -8.19 -21.70 -2.17
N ILE A 303 -9.46 -21.38 -2.44
CA ILE A 303 -10.43 -21.03 -1.39
C ILE A 303 -10.63 -22.21 -0.43
N ARG A 304 -10.83 -23.43 -0.96
CA ARG A 304 -11.02 -24.63 -0.14
C ARG A 304 -9.82 -24.88 0.78
N ASN A 305 -8.60 -24.76 0.27
CA ASN A 305 -7.39 -24.96 1.06
C ASN A 305 -7.17 -23.86 2.09
N LEU A 306 -7.42 -22.60 1.75
CA LEU A 306 -7.34 -21.49 2.69
C LEU A 306 -8.31 -21.67 3.86
N VAL A 307 -9.55 -22.04 3.59
CA VAL A 307 -10.56 -22.31 4.63
C VAL A 307 -10.15 -23.51 5.49
N SER A 308 -9.63 -24.57 4.87
CA SER A 308 -9.13 -25.75 5.58
C SER A 308 -7.95 -25.42 6.51
N LEU A 309 -6.97 -24.64 6.02
CA LEU A 309 -5.82 -24.20 6.81
C LEU A 309 -6.23 -23.27 7.95
N GLN A 310 -7.13 -22.32 7.70
CA GLN A 310 -7.66 -21.45 8.75
C GLN A 310 -8.35 -22.25 9.86
N LYS A 311 -9.16 -23.26 9.49
CA LYS A 311 -9.79 -24.15 10.47
C LYS A 311 -8.76 -24.93 11.29
N LYS A 312 -7.71 -25.48 10.65
CA LYS A 312 -6.63 -26.19 11.37
C LYS A 312 -5.88 -25.27 12.34
N TRP A 313 -5.52 -24.07 11.89
CA TRP A 313 -4.79 -23.12 12.72
C TRP A 313 -5.63 -22.53 13.86
N ALA A 314 -6.96 -22.51 13.75
CA ALA A 314 -7.84 -22.11 14.85
C ALA A 314 -7.92 -23.17 15.96
N ILE A 315 -7.55 -24.43 15.67
CA ILE A 315 -7.58 -25.55 16.62
C ILE A 315 -6.23 -25.75 17.33
N GLU A 316 -5.13 -25.24 16.75
CA GLU A 316 -3.74 -25.38 17.24
C GLU A 316 -3.19 -24.11 17.93
#